data_AF-A0A8C9U235-F1
#
_entry.id   AF-A0A8C9U235-F1
#
_cell.length_a   1.000
_cell.length_b   1.000
_cell.length_c   1.000
_cell.angle_alpha   90.00
_cell.angle_beta   90.00
_cell.angle_gamma   90.00
#
_symmetry.space_group_name_H-M   'P 1'
#
loop_
_entity.id
_entity.type
_entity.pdbx_description
1 polymer ?
#
loop_
_entity_poly.entity_id
_entity_poly.type
_entity_poly.pdbx_seq_one_letter_code
_entity_poly.pdbx_strand_id
1 'polypeptide(L)' 'MSLVCFSLVLFTYYTVWVIVLPFVDSDHVIHTFFLPREYSVILPGMAALILILCVGLFIGVVTWKNRKPKKVD' A
#
# COMPACT_ATOMS: atom_id res chain seq x y z
N MET A 1 -3.24 -23.96 -2.23
CA MET A 1 -2.33 -23.99 -1.07
C MET A 1 -1.23 -22.92 -1.17
N SER A 2 -0.60 -22.70 -2.32
CA SER A 2 0.53 -21.75 -2.47
C SER A 2 0.23 -20.29 -2.08
N LEU A 3 -0.94 -19.76 -2.48
CA LEU A 3 -1.35 -18.38 -2.15
C LEU A 3 -1.56 -18.17 -0.64
N VAL A 4 -2.08 -19.19 0.06
CA VAL A 4 -2.32 -19.14 1.51
C VAL A 4 -0.99 -19.12 2.26
N CYS A 5 -0.06 -20.01 1.89
CA CYS A 5 1.28 -20.02 2.48
C CYS A 5 2.02 -18.70 2.24
N PHE A 6 1.95 -18.17 1.01
CA PHE A 6 2.54 -16.87 0.68
C PHE A 6 1.95 -15.73 1.50
N SER A 7 0.62 -15.67 1.62
CA SER A 7 -0.07 -14.67 2.43
C SER A 7 0.30 -14.77 3.91
N LEU A 8 0.44 -15.99 4.45
CA LEU A 8 0.84 -16.19 5.84
C LEU A 8 2.25 -15.66 6.10
N VAL A 9 3.20 -15.94 5.22
CA VAL A 9 4.58 -15.43 5.36
C VAL A 9 4.61 -13.90 5.34
N LEU A 10 3.93 -13.29 4.36
CA LEU A 10 3.85 -11.82 4.28
C LEU A 10 3.19 -11.22 5.52
N PHE A 11 2.08 -11.81 5.96
CA PHE A 11 1.36 -11.36 7.14
C PHE A 11 2.25 -11.41 8.37
N THR A 12 2.88 -12.56 8.65
CA THR A 12 3.77 -12.71 9.80
C THR A 12 4.95 -11.74 9.75
N TYR A 13 5.61 -11.59 8.59
CA TYR A 13 6.70 -10.62 8.43
C TYR A 13 6.25 -9.21 8.78
N TYR A 14 5.11 -8.78 8.24
CA TYR A 14 4.57 -7.44 8.46
C TYR A 14 4.10 -7.23 9.91
N THR A 15 3.47 -8.24 10.51
CA THR A 15 3.04 -8.21 11.92
C THR A 15 4.23 -8.06 12.85
N VAL A 16 5.31 -8.83 12.64
CA VAL A 16 6.54 -8.69 13.44
C VAL A 16 7.14 -7.31 13.24
N TRP A 17 7.17 -6.83 12.01
CA TRP A 17 7.73 -5.51 11.70
C TRP A 17 6.99 -4.35 12.38
N VAL A 18 5.65 -4.37 12.35
CA VAL A 18 4.83 -3.27 12.89
C VAL A 18 4.62 -3.37 14.40
N ILE A 19 4.36 -4.59 14.91
CA ILE A 19 3.92 -4.80 16.29
C ILE A 19 5.09 -5.17 17.20
N VAL A 20 6.00 -6.04 16.76
CA VAL A 20 7.06 -6.56 17.64
C VAL A 20 8.30 -5.67 17.65
N LEU A 21 8.77 -5.25 16.47
CA LEU A 21 9.95 -4.38 16.32
C LEU A 21 9.92 -3.09 17.17
N PRO A 22 8.77 -2.46 17.49
CA PRO A 22 8.72 -1.34 18.43
C PRO A 22 9.31 -1.58 19.81
N PHE A 23 9.23 -2.81 20.30
CA PHE A 23 9.59 -3.18 21.65
C PHE A 23 10.99 -3.80 21.75
N VAL A 24 11.71 -3.86 20.63
CA VAL A 24 13.08 -4.39 20.57
C VAL A 24 14.07 -3.23 20.57
N ASP A 25 15.20 -3.41 21.26
CA ASP A 25 16.27 -2.43 21.31
C ASP A 25 16.89 -2.18 19.93
N SER A 26 17.19 -0.91 19.65
CA SER A 26 17.72 -0.46 18.36
C SER A 26 19.05 -1.11 17.95
N ASP A 27 19.87 -1.54 18.92
CA ASP A 27 21.15 -2.24 18.68
C ASP A 27 20.96 -3.73 18.35
N HIS A 28 19.74 -4.25 18.42
CA HIS A 28 19.51 -5.67 18.16
C HIS A 28 19.60 -6.00 16.67
N VAL A 29 20.26 -7.12 16.35
CA VAL A 29 20.50 -7.58 14.97
C VAL A 29 19.23 -7.75 14.15
N ILE A 30 18.07 -7.92 14.81
CA ILE A 30 16.78 -8.05 14.14
C ILE A 30 16.48 -6.85 13.23
N HIS A 31 16.93 -5.64 13.59
CA HIS A 31 16.71 -4.44 12.80
C HIS A 31 17.36 -4.49 11.40
N THR A 32 18.35 -5.37 11.18
CA THR A 32 18.96 -5.56 9.85
C THR A 32 18.09 -6.37 8.88
N PHE A 33 17.14 -7.15 9.40
CA PHE A 33 16.21 -7.94 8.59
C PHE A 33 14.95 -7.15 8.19
N PHE A 34 14.74 -5.98 8.78
CA PHE A 34 13.58 -5.13 8.54
C PHE A 34 14.00 -3.79 7.94
N LEU A 35 13.13 -3.20 7.14
CA LEU A 35 13.33 -1.81 6.72
C LEU A 35 13.17 -0.87 7.92
N PRO A 36 13.70 0.36 7.84
CA PRO A 36 13.47 1.37 8.86
C PRO A 36 11.98 1.54 9.16
N ARG A 37 11.65 1.79 10.43
CA ARG A 37 10.26 1.82 10.93
C ARG A 37 9.34 2.69 10.09
N GLU A 38 9.80 3.84 9.62
CA GLU A 38 9.01 4.78 8.80
C GLU A 38 8.34 4.09 7.61
N TYR A 39 9.03 3.12 6.99
CA TYR A 39 8.51 2.40 5.83
C TYR A 39 7.32 1.51 6.16
N SER A 40 7.18 1.06 7.41
CA SER A 40 6.03 0.28 7.87
C SER A 40 4.71 1.08 7.89
N VAL A 41 4.78 2.41 7.81
CA VAL A 41 3.60 3.28 7.69
C VAL A 41 3.50 3.84 6.28
N ILE A 42 4.64 4.16 5.67
CA ILE A 42 4.69 4.73 4.30
C ILE A 42 4.18 3.72 3.26
N LEU A 43 4.51 2.43 3.37
CA LEU A 43 4.09 1.42 2.38
C LEU A 43 2.56 1.34 2.21
N PRO A 44 1.77 1.11 3.28
CA PRO A 44 0.31 1.15 3.18
C PRO A 44 -0.23 2.50 2.73
N GLY A 45 0.36 3.60 3.23
CA GLY A 45 -0.05 4.95 2.84
C GLY A 45 0.12 5.19 1.34
N MET A 46 1.26 4.81 0.79
CA MET A 46 1.56 4.94 -0.63
C MET A 46 0.68 4.03 -1.49
N ALA A 47 0.40 2.81 -1.05
CA ALA A 47 -0.55 1.92 -1.72
C ALA A 47 -1.96 2.53 -1.77
N ALA A 48 -2.43 3.13 -0.67
CA ALA A 48 -3.72 3.82 -0.62
C ALA A 48 -3.75 5.04 -1.56
N LEU A 49 -2.68 5.85 -1.57
CA LEU A 49 -2.57 7.01 -2.48
C LEU A 49 -2.59 6.59 -3.95
N ILE A 50 -1.85 5.55 -4.32
CA ILE A 50 -1.85 5.00 -5.67
C ILE A 50 -3.25 4.53 -6.05
N LEU A 51 -3.93 3.81 -5.16
CA LEU A 51 -5.30 3.34 -5.41
C LEU A 51 -6.27 4.52 -5.63
N ILE A 52 -6.19 5.56 -4.80
CA ILE A 52 -7.00 6.78 -4.95
C ILE A 52 -6.71 7.45 -6.30
N LEU A 53 -5.44 7.59 -6.67
CA LEU A 53 -5.04 8.16 -7.94
C LEU A 53 -5.59 7.34 -9.12
N CYS A 54 -5.46 6.01 -9.07
CA CYS A 54 -6.00 5.11 -10.09
C CYS A 54 -7.51 5.27 -10.26
N VAL A 55 -8.26 5.33 -9.15
CA VAL A 55 -9.72 5.55 -9.19
C VAL A 55 -10.06 6.93 -9.76
N GLY A 56 -9.36 7.97 -9.32
CA GLY A 56 -9.57 9.34 -9.81
C GLY A 56 -9.30 9.47 -11.32
N LEU A 57 -8.20 8.88 -11.79
CA LEU A 57 -7.87 8.83 -13.21
C LEU A 57 -8.91 8.06 -14.01
N PHE A 58 -9.36 6.90 -13.51
CA PHE A 58 -10.39 6.11 -14.16
C PHE A 58 -11.69 6.92 -14.33
N ILE A 59 -12.17 7.56 -13.27
CA ILE A 59 -13.38 8.40 -13.31
C ILE A 59 -13.19 9.58 -14.28
N GLY A 60 -12.04 10.24 -14.24
CA GLY A 60 -11.72 11.37 -15.12
C GLY A 60 -11.74 10.96 -16.60
N VAL A 61 -11.07 9.86 -16.94
CA VAL A 61 -11.02 9.31 -18.31
C VAL A 61 -12.41 8.91 -18.79
N VAL A 62 -13.19 8.21 -17.97
CA VAL A 62 -14.57 7.80 -18.30
C VAL A 62 -15.45 9.03 -18.53
N THR A 63 -15.37 10.03 -17.65
CA THR A 63 -16.17 11.26 -17.79
C THR A 63 -15.80 12.03 -19.06
N TRP A 64 -14.50 12.15 -19.36
CA TRP A 64 -14.02 12.81 -20.58
C TRP A 64 -14.54 12.12 -21.84
N LYS A 65 -14.42 10.79 -21.91
CA LYS A 65 -14.86 10.01 -23.09
C LYS A 65 -16.37 10.02 -23.29
N ASN A 66 -17.16 10.20 -22.24
CA ASN A 66 -18.62 10.21 -22.31
C ASN A 66 -19.23 11.62 -22.47
N ARG A 67 -18.42 12.69 -22.56
CA ARG A 67 -18.95 14.03 -22.87
C ARG A 67 -19.53 14.07 -24.28
N LYS A 68 -20.86 14.27 -24.38
CA LYS A 68 -21.50 14.62 -25.65
C LYS A 68 -21.30 16.12 -25.93
N PRO A 69 -21.02 16.52 -27.18
CA PRO A 69 -20.98 17.93 -27.55
C PRO A 69 -22.34 18.55 -27.28
N LYS A 70 -22.36 19.70 -26.58
CA LYS A 70 -23.58 20.45 -26.33
C LYS A 70 -24.09 20.97 -27.68
N LYS A 71 -25.28 20.53 -28.12
CA LYS A 71 -25.95 21.18 -29.26
C LYS A 71 -26.25 22.61 -28.83
N VAL A 72 -25.72 23.56 -29.59
CA VAL A 72 -26.08 24.97 -29.48
C VAL A 72 -27.28 25.12 -30.41
N ASP A 73 -28.46 25.22 -29.82
CA ASP A 73 -29.70 25.62 -30.53
C ASP A 73 -29.74 27.15 -30.67
#